data_AF-A0A3D0ZTZ1-F1
#
_entry.id   AF-A0A3D0ZTZ1-F1
#
_cell.length_a   1.000
_cell.length_b   1.000
_cell.length_c   1.000
_cell.angle_alpha   90.00
_cell.angle_beta   90.00
_cell.angle_gamma   90.00
#
_symmetry.space_group_name_H-M   'P 1'
#
loop_
_entity.id
_entity.type
_entity.pdbx_description
1 polymer ?
#
loop_
_entity_poly.entity_id
_entity_poly.type
_entity_poly.pdbx_seq_one_letter_code
_entity_poly.pdbx_strand_id
1 'polypeptide(L)' 'PVDTPLLPAFRETMSDKIIDWAIESGAGRVATAEDQAKALLFLGSDLASYVNGVNLLVDGGYSAALLMGQVSPPK' A
#
# COMPACT_ATOMS: atom_id res chain seq x y z
N PRO A 1 -0.03 2.80 3.72
CA PRO A 1 -1.28 2.94 4.51
C PRO A 1 -2.48 3.25 3.60
N VAL A 2 -3.71 2.90 4.02
CA VAL A 2 -4.96 3.19 3.28
C VAL A 2 -5.84 4.12 4.12
N ASP A 3 -6.49 5.09 3.47
CA ASP A 3 -7.44 6.00 4.09
C ASP A 3 -8.70 5.23 4.52
N THR A 4 -8.73 4.88 5.80
CA THR A 4 -9.81 4.12 6.43
C THR A 4 -10.02 4.64 7.85
N PRO A 5 -11.20 4.40 8.45
CA PRO A 5 -11.43 4.72 9.86
C PRO A 5 -10.47 4.05 10.85
N LEU A 6 -9.72 3.02 10.42
CA LEU A 6 -8.72 2.34 11.24
C LEU A 6 -7.36 3.07 11.27
N LEU A 7 -7.10 3.99 10.33
CA LEU A 7 -5.80 4.68 10.22
C LEU A 7 -5.41 5.47 11.49
N PRO A 8 -6.31 6.18 12.20
CA PRO A 8 -5.98 6.82 13.47
C PRO A 8 -5.46 5.84 14.53
N ALA A 9 -6.10 4.67 14.67
CA ALA A 9 -5.66 3.65 15.63
C ALA A 9 -4.28 3.08 15.29
N PHE A 10 -3.94 2.97 14.00
CA PHE A 10 -2.58 2.59 13.58
C PHE A 10 -1.54 3.66 13.95
N ARG A 11 -1.87 4.95 13.82
CA ARG A 11 -1.00 6.06 14.25
C ARG A 11 -0.76 6.02 15.76
N GLU A 12 -1.79 5.75 16.56
CA GLU A 12 -1.64 5.60 18.01
C GLU A 12 -0.76 4.41 18.39
N THR A 13 -0.90 3.28 17.67
CA THR A 13 -0.18 2.04 18.00
C THR A 13 1.27 2.04 17.49
N MET A 14 1.51 2.56 16.29
CA MET A 14 2.81 2.49 15.60
C MET A 14 3.58 3.82 15.62
N SER A 15 2.98 4.91 16.10
CA SER A 15 3.42 6.31 15.98
C SER A 15 3.25 6.92 14.59
N ASP A 16 3.00 8.23 14.56
CA ASP A 16 2.96 9.03 13.32
C ASP A 16 4.26 8.89 12.51
N LYS A 17 5.42 8.86 13.19
CA LYS A 17 6.74 8.72 12.55
C LYS A 17 6.82 7.48 11.65
N ILE A 18 6.30 6.34 12.09
CA ILE A 18 6.30 5.10 11.30
C ILE A 18 5.28 5.17 10.17
N ILE A 19 4.09 5.72 10.44
CA ILE A 19 3.02 5.82 9.44
C ILE A 19 3.40 6.78 8.32
N ASP A 20 3.95 7.94 8.65
CA ASP A 20 4.39 8.95 7.69
C ASP A 20 5.57 8.44 6.86
N TRP A 21 6.55 7.77 7.50
CA TRP A 21 7.63 7.09 6.77
C TRP A 21 7.10 6.05 5.77
N ALA A 22 6.10 5.25 6.15
CA ALA A 22 5.52 4.25 5.25
C ALA A 22 4.75 4.90 4.07
N ILE A 23 4.18 6.08 4.27
CA ILE A 23 3.54 6.88 3.21
C ILE A 23 4.60 7.40 2.23
N GLU A 24 5.66 8.03 2.74
CA GLU A 24 6.76 8.57 1.94
C GLU A 24 7.54 7.50 1.17
N SER A 25 7.71 6.33 1.79
CA SER A 25 8.41 5.18 1.19
C SER A 25 7.63 4.50 0.06
N GLY A 26 6.33 4.79 -0.07
CA GLY A 26 5.49 4.32 -1.16
C GLY A 26 5.21 5.43 -2.16
N ALA A 27 3.92 5.69 -2.41
CA ALA A 27 3.47 6.69 -3.38
C ALA A 27 3.48 8.14 -2.85
N GLY A 28 4.02 8.41 -1.66
CA GLY A 28 4.03 9.74 -1.04
C GLY A 28 2.64 10.24 -0.59
N ARG A 29 1.61 9.38 -0.64
CA ARG A 29 0.25 9.64 -0.18
C ARG A 29 -0.38 8.37 0.37
N VAL A 30 -1.43 8.51 1.18
CA VAL A 30 -2.29 7.38 1.53
C VAL A 30 -3.02 6.87 0.29
N ALA A 31 -3.23 5.56 0.22
CA ALA A 31 -4.10 4.98 -0.80
C ALA A 31 -5.57 5.28 -0.45
N THR A 32 -6.39 5.56 -1.47
CA THR A 32 -7.84 5.73 -1.29
C THR A 32 -8.58 4.42 -1.54
N ALA A 33 -9.88 4.38 -1.27
CA ALA A 33 -10.72 3.25 -1.64
C ALA A 33 -10.72 3.01 -3.17
N GLU A 34 -10.65 4.07 -3.98
CA GLU A 34 -10.61 4.00 -5.43
C GLU A 34 -9.31 3.38 -5.96
N ASP A 35 -8.16 3.58 -5.29
CA ASP A 35 -6.91 2.92 -5.69
C ASP A 35 -7.04 1.39 -5.59
N GLN A 36 -7.68 0.91 -4.52
CA GLN A 36 -7.95 -0.52 -4.32
C GLN A 36 -9.02 -1.03 -5.30
N ALA A 37 -10.10 -0.27 -5.50
CA ALA A 37 -11.19 -0.63 -6.40
C ALA A 37 -10.74 -0.77 -7.86
N LYS A 38 -9.82 0.08 -8.33
CA LYS A 38 -9.28 0.00 -9.69
C LYS A 38 -8.49 -1.30 -9.94
N ALA A 39 -7.70 -1.74 -8.96
CA ALA A 39 -6.99 -3.01 -9.06
C ALA A 39 -7.97 -4.20 -9.10
N LEU A 40 -9.02 -4.17 -8.27
CA LEU A 40 -10.09 -5.17 -8.31
C LEU A 40 -10.86 -5.16 -9.62
N LEU A 41 -11.17 -3.99 -10.17
CA LEU A 41 -11.84 -3.87 -11.47
C LEU A 41 -10.99 -4.47 -12.60
N PHE A 42 -9.68 -4.21 -12.61
CA PHE A 42 -8.76 -4.86 -13.54
C PHE A 42 -8.78 -6.38 -13.38
N LEU A 43 -8.61 -6.90 -12.16
CA LEU A 43 -8.61 -8.34 -11.88
C LEU A 43 -9.94 -9.02 -12.21
N GLY A 44 -11.07 -8.30 -12.10
CA GLY A 44 -12.40 -8.77 -12.47
C GLY A 44 -12.72 -8.65 -13.96
N SER A 45 -11.82 -8.10 -14.77
CA SER A 45 -12.01 -7.90 -16.22
C SER A 45 -11.29 -8.96 -17.06
N ASP A 46 -11.67 -9.09 -18.33
CA ASP A 46 -11.01 -9.99 -19.30
C ASP A 46 -9.53 -9.64 -19.53
N LEU A 47 -9.12 -8.42 -19.21
CA LEU A 47 -7.71 -7.98 -19.31
C LEU A 47 -6.79 -8.79 -18.37
N ALA A 48 -7.34 -9.34 -17.29
CA ALA A 48 -6.60 -10.16 -16.33
C ALA A 48 -6.75 -11.67 -16.59
N SER A 49 -7.23 -12.10 -17.76
CA SER A 49 -7.55 -13.50 -18.09
C SER A 49 -6.41 -14.51 -17.88
N TYR A 50 -5.15 -14.06 -17.84
CA TYR A 50 -3.98 -14.90 -17.56
C TYR A 50 -3.26 -14.56 -16.25
N VAL A 51 -3.80 -13.66 -15.43
CA VAL A 51 -3.26 -13.28 -14.13
C VAL A 51 -3.94 -14.11 -13.05
N ASN A 52 -3.25 -15.11 -12.50
CA ASN A 52 -3.75 -15.98 -11.44
C ASN A 52 -2.60 -16.48 -10.55
N GLY A 53 -2.92 -16.96 -9.33
CA GLY A 53 -1.95 -17.59 -8.43
C GLY A 53 -0.92 -16.63 -7.81
N VAL A 54 -1.22 -15.33 -7.76
CA VAL A 54 -0.29 -14.29 -7.28
C VAL A 54 -0.98 -13.28 -6.37
N ASN A 55 -0.24 -12.77 -5.38
CA ASN A 55 -0.67 -11.63 -4.56
C ASN A 55 -0.31 -10.33 -5.29
N LEU A 56 -1.31 -9.55 -5.71
CA LEU A 56 -1.10 -8.21 -6.28
C LEU A 56 -1.08 -7.16 -5.16
N LEU A 57 0.11 -6.64 -4.83
CA LEU A 57 0.28 -5.56 -3.86
C LEU A 57 -0.16 -4.22 -4.46
N VAL A 58 -1.12 -3.56 -3.82
CA VAL A 58 -1.65 -2.24 -4.20
C VAL A 58 -1.31 -1.22 -3.12
N ASP A 59 -0.01 -1.02 -2.90
CA ASP A 59 0.52 -0.28 -1.75
C ASP A 59 1.43 0.91 -2.14
N GLY A 60 1.41 1.29 -3.41
CA GLY A 60 2.24 2.38 -3.93
C GLY A 60 3.74 2.03 -4.01
N GLY A 61 4.11 0.75 -3.97
CA GLY A 61 5.49 0.30 -4.11
C GLY A 61 6.26 0.18 -2.78
N TYR A 62 5.60 0.46 -1.65
CA TYR A 62 6.20 0.41 -0.32
C TYR A 62 6.88 -0.95 -0.03
N SER A 63 6.17 -2.06 -0.25
CA SER A 63 6.70 -3.40 0.05
C SER A 63 7.92 -3.73 -0.81
N ALA A 64 7.91 -3.33 -2.09
CA ALA A 64 9.02 -3.54 -2.99
C ALA A 64 10.24 -2.70 -2.59
N ALA A 65 10.05 -1.43 -2.26
CA ALA A 65 11.11 -0.54 -1.80
C ALA A 65 11.77 -1.07 -0.52
N LEU A 66 10.98 -1.58 0.42
CA LEU A 66 11.47 -2.18 1.66
C LEU A 66 12.25 -3.47 1.38
N LEU A 67 11.69 -4.38 0.59
CA LEU A 67 12.31 -5.68 0.26
C LEU A 67 13.65 -5.51 -0.45
N MET A 68 13.75 -4.53 -1.35
CA MET A 68 14.95 -4.26 -2.13
C MET A 68 15.96 -3.36 -1.40
N GLY A 69 15.69 -2.97 -0.15
CA GLY A 69 16.57 -2.12 0.64
C GLY A 69 16.71 -0.67 0.11
N GLN A 70 15.74 -0.21 -0.68
CA GLN A 70 15.70 1.17 -1.18
C GLN A 70 15.29 2.17 -0.09
N VAL A 71 14.54 1.68 0.89
CA VAL A 71 14.15 2.42 2.10
C VAL A 71 14.51 1.60 3.33
N SER A 72 14.79 2.27 4.44
CA SER A 72 15.05 1.63 5.74
C SER A 72 14.07 2.16 6.78
N PRO A 73 13.52 1.29 7.66
CA PRO A 73 12.66 1.73 8.73
C PRO A 73 13.36 2.77 9.62
N PRO A 74 12.62 3.75 10.17
CA PRO A 74 13.19 4.67 11.13
C PRO A 74 13.66 3.91 12.37
N LYS A 75 14.79 4.35 12.94
CA LYS A 75 15.23 3.89 14.27
C LYS A 75 14.26 4.32 15.36
#